data_AF-A0A946QSM8-F1
#
_entry.id   AF-A0A946QSM8-F1
#
_cell.length_a   1.000
_cell.length_b   1.000
_cell.length_c   1.000
_cell.angle_alpha   90.00
_cell.angle_beta   90.00
_cell.angle_gamma   90.00
#
_symmetry.space_group_name_H-M   'P 1'
#
loop_
_entity.id
_entity.type
_entity.pdbx_description
1 polymer ?
#
loop_
_entity_poly.entity_id
_entity_poly.type
_entity_poly.pdbx_seq_one_letter_code
_entity_poly.pdbx_strand_id
1 'polypeptide(L)'
;MNDNDKNLKDMWKSAEYYMGATEYDSTSIERFLSSRSKSIAGKFIKMMKMDIGTKLVIVLILVADIFFYLQVQNLISFICVGALVLIIPLIIFEFNILKQFEDISERASNTNDKFSGMMTFLRRRSFVTLLSTASTYLFGYNAALLLYFYAAYGELRRMGSLDIFVFPTICLLGIVIIVAQNSTTIKHQLKHIELCLSDLNEEILPMISRNIEAKQKADHRTNILVAFVVLLAFLFFVVVLNELGF
;
A
#
# COMPACT_ATOMS: atom_id res chain seq x y z
N MET A 1 -1.10 -11.75 32.00
CA MET A 1 -1.10 -10.27 31.96
C MET A 1 -0.29 -9.89 30.73
N ASN A 2 -0.92 -9.31 29.72
CA ASN A 2 -0.39 -9.19 28.36
C ASN A 2 0.65 -8.06 28.29
N ASP A 3 1.76 -8.23 27.57
CA ASP A 3 2.87 -7.25 27.54
C ASP A 3 2.45 -5.82 27.13
N ASN A 4 1.35 -5.69 26.39
CA ASN A 4 0.75 -4.40 26.03
C ASN A 4 0.15 -3.63 27.22
N ASP A 5 -0.43 -4.33 28.21
CA ASP A 5 -1.02 -3.69 29.39
C ASP A 5 0.06 -3.18 30.34
N LYS A 6 1.20 -3.87 30.38
CA LYS A 6 2.37 -3.46 31.16
C LYS A 6 3.01 -2.20 30.58
N ASN A 7 3.14 -2.15 29.25
CA ASN A 7 3.60 -0.96 28.53
C ASN A 7 2.65 0.24 28.73
N LEU A 8 1.34 0.03 28.64
CA LEU A 8 0.37 1.11 28.90
C LEU A 8 0.46 1.61 30.34
N LYS A 9 0.58 0.71 31.32
CA LYS A 9 0.67 1.09 32.74
C LYS A 9 1.98 1.81 33.09
N ASP A 10 3.08 1.40 32.48
CA ASP A 10 4.38 2.08 32.62
C ASP A 10 4.38 3.43 31.87
N MET A 11 3.66 3.54 30.74
CA MET A 11 3.41 4.80 30.03
C MET A 11 2.54 5.78 30.82
N TRP A 12 1.52 5.29 31.54
CA TRP A 12 0.69 6.10 32.43
C TRP A 12 1.48 6.55 33.67
N LYS A 13 2.28 5.66 34.27
CA LYS A 13 3.16 6.01 35.40
C LYS A 13 4.22 7.04 35.03
N SER A 14 4.78 6.95 33.83
CA SER A 14 5.71 7.97 33.35
C SER A 14 4.99 9.29 33.10
N ALA A 15 3.82 9.29 32.47
CA ALA A 15 3.01 10.49 32.30
C ALA A 15 2.61 11.14 33.64
N GLU A 16 2.25 10.35 34.64
CA GLU A 16 1.86 10.80 35.99
C GLU A 16 3.06 11.34 36.78
N TYR A 17 4.24 10.75 36.61
CA TYR A 17 5.52 11.27 37.14
C TYR A 17 5.89 12.63 36.52
N TYR A 18 5.58 12.85 35.23
CA TYR A 18 5.81 14.13 34.56
C TYR A 18 4.71 15.17 34.83
N MET A 19 3.47 14.75 35.13
CA MET A 19 2.38 15.66 35.53
C MET A 19 2.58 16.27 36.92
N GLY A 20 3.37 15.63 37.79
CA GLY A 20 3.68 16.13 39.14
C GLY A 20 4.82 17.14 39.22
N ALA A 21 5.57 17.37 38.13
CA ALA A 21 6.68 18.32 38.10
C ALA A 21 6.23 19.64 37.46
N THR A 22 6.24 20.71 38.25
CA THR A 22 5.80 22.08 37.93
C THR A 22 6.63 22.83 36.87
N GLU A 23 7.26 22.12 35.93
CA GLU A 23 7.80 22.67 34.68
C GLU A 23 7.48 21.67 33.58
N TYR A 24 6.35 21.90 32.91
CA TYR A 24 5.88 21.17 31.73
C TYR A 24 6.82 21.52 30.55
N ASP A 25 8.01 20.92 30.56
CA ASP A 25 9.08 21.23 29.60
C ASP A 25 8.63 20.82 28.20
N SER A 26 8.33 21.82 27.35
CA SER A 26 7.90 21.69 25.96
C SER A 26 8.80 20.73 25.16
N THR A 27 10.07 20.66 25.54
CA THR A 27 11.09 19.77 24.99
C THR A 27 10.77 18.27 25.17
N SER A 28 10.12 17.90 26.27
CA SER A 28 9.75 16.51 26.58
C SER A 28 8.50 16.06 25.80
N ILE A 29 7.54 16.97 25.62
CA ILE A 29 6.34 16.79 24.77
C ILE A 29 6.74 16.70 23.30
N GLU A 30 7.66 17.55 22.85
CA GLU A 30 8.17 17.53 21.49
C GLU A 30 8.97 16.25 21.19
N ARG A 31 9.74 15.72 22.16
CA ARG A 31 10.39 14.40 22.05
C ARG A 31 9.38 13.25 21.99
N PHE A 32 8.31 13.31 22.77
CA PHE A 32 7.24 12.30 22.73
C PHE A 32 6.50 12.31 21.39
N LEU A 33 6.10 13.49 20.92
CA LEU A 33 5.40 13.69 19.66
C LEU A 33 6.26 13.35 18.45
N SER A 34 7.54 13.73 18.45
CA SER A 34 8.48 13.35 17.38
C SER A 34 8.75 11.84 17.34
N SER A 35 8.81 11.17 18.50
CA SER A 35 8.90 9.70 18.60
C SER A 35 7.64 9.01 18.02
N ARG A 36 6.45 9.54 18.33
CA ARG A 36 5.17 9.06 17.76
C ARG A 36 5.10 9.27 16.24
N SER A 37 5.51 10.45 15.77
CA SER A 37 5.60 10.77 14.34
C SER A 37 6.50 9.78 13.60
N LYS A 38 7.69 9.48 14.16
CA LYS A 38 8.63 8.51 13.60
C LYS A 38 8.08 7.08 13.59
N SER A 39 7.30 6.70 14.60
CA SER A 39 6.63 5.39 14.66
C SER A 39 5.52 5.25 13.60
N ILE A 40 4.70 6.29 13.41
CA ILE A 40 3.63 6.33 12.42
C ILE A 40 4.20 6.34 11.00
N ALA A 41 5.18 7.20 10.74
CA ALA A 41 5.89 7.25 9.46
C ALA A 41 6.58 5.91 9.16
N GLY A 42 7.26 5.32 10.15
CA GLY A 42 7.93 4.03 10.01
C GLY A 42 6.98 2.89 9.65
N LYS A 43 5.76 2.86 10.19
CA LYS A 43 4.75 1.85 9.83
C LYS A 43 4.28 1.98 8.38
N PHE A 44 4.00 3.20 7.91
CA PHE A 44 3.60 3.44 6.53
C PHE A 44 4.75 3.15 5.55
N ILE A 45 5.96 3.60 5.86
CA ILE A 45 7.18 3.31 5.09
C ILE A 45 7.41 1.80 5.00
N LYS A 46 7.26 1.06 6.11
CA LYS A 46 7.39 -0.40 6.12
C LYS A 46 6.34 -1.08 5.24
N MET A 47 5.09 -0.62 5.30
CA MET A 47 4.00 -1.12 4.44
C MET A 47 4.34 -0.94 2.95
N MET A 48 4.76 0.27 2.56
CA MET A 48 5.15 0.58 1.18
C MET A 48 6.39 -0.21 0.72
N LYS A 49 7.44 -0.31 1.55
CA LYS A 49 8.65 -1.08 1.23
C LYS A 49 8.35 -2.57 1.05
N MET A 50 7.44 -3.12 1.86
CA MET A 50 7.01 -4.50 1.73
C MET A 50 6.27 -4.73 0.40
N ASP A 51 5.34 -3.84 0.04
CA ASP A 51 4.58 -3.95 -1.21
C ASP A 51 5.49 -3.83 -2.46
N ILE A 52 6.43 -2.87 -2.45
CA ILE A 52 7.46 -2.74 -3.49
C ILE A 52 8.31 -4.02 -3.57
N GLY A 53 8.75 -4.54 -2.42
CA GLY A 53 9.51 -5.79 -2.34
C GLY A 53 8.74 -6.97 -2.94
N THR A 54 7.45 -7.10 -2.63
CA THR A 54 6.60 -8.13 -3.22
C THR A 54 6.48 -7.97 -4.73
N LYS A 55 6.29 -6.76 -5.27
CA LYS A 55 6.28 -6.54 -6.72
C LYS A 55 7.59 -6.91 -7.40
N LEU A 56 8.73 -6.65 -6.77
CA LEU A 56 10.04 -7.08 -7.30
C LEU A 56 10.15 -8.61 -7.36
N VAL A 57 9.64 -9.32 -6.36
CA VAL A 57 9.57 -10.79 -6.40
C VAL A 57 8.67 -11.26 -7.54
N ILE A 58 7.52 -10.62 -7.74
CA ILE A 58 6.60 -10.93 -8.85
C ILE A 58 7.28 -10.72 -10.21
N VAL A 59 8.06 -9.65 -10.37
CA VAL A 59 8.85 -9.42 -11.59
C VAL A 59 9.81 -10.57 -11.85
N LEU A 60 10.51 -11.08 -10.82
CA LEU A 60 11.41 -12.22 -10.98
C LEU A 60 10.66 -13.49 -11.39
N ILE A 61 9.48 -13.74 -10.81
CA ILE A 61 8.63 -14.88 -11.18
C ILE A 61 8.17 -14.75 -12.63
N LEU A 62 7.67 -13.58 -13.04
CA LEU A 62 7.24 -13.36 -14.42
C LEU A 62 8.37 -13.54 -15.43
N VAL A 63 9.59 -13.11 -15.10
CA VAL A 63 10.77 -13.36 -15.95
C VAL A 63 11.06 -14.85 -16.09
N ALA A 64 10.94 -15.61 -15.01
CA ALA A 64 11.08 -17.07 -15.07
C ALA A 64 9.97 -17.70 -15.92
N ASP A 65 8.71 -17.28 -15.74
CA ASP A 65 7.57 -17.76 -16.53
C ASP A 65 7.76 -17.47 -18.03
N ILE A 66 8.27 -16.29 -18.39
CA ILE A 66 8.58 -15.97 -19.79
C ILE A 66 9.54 -17.01 -20.37
N PHE A 67 10.63 -17.32 -19.67
CA PHE A 67 11.64 -18.26 -20.13
C PHE A 67 11.09 -19.69 -20.27
N PHE A 68 10.31 -20.14 -19.28
CA PHE A 68 9.70 -21.46 -19.26
C PHE A 68 8.66 -21.64 -20.38
N TYR A 69 7.77 -20.67 -20.55
CA TYR A 69 6.70 -20.77 -21.52
C TYR A 69 7.12 -20.42 -22.96
N LEU A 70 8.30 -19.84 -23.19
CA LEU A 70 8.75 -19.41 -24.53
C LEU A 70 8.97 -20.61 -25.47
N GLN A 71 9.26 -21.78 -24.91
CA GLN A 71 9.52 -23.00 -25.68
C GLN A 71 8.25 -23.84 -25.86
N VAL A 72 7.24 -23.63 -25.01
CA VAL A 72 6.05 -24.49 -24.90
C VAL A 72 4.80 -23.80 -25.44
N GLN A 73 4.51 -22.58 -24.96
CA GLN A 73 3.30 -21.82 -25.28
C GLN A 73 3.63 -20.32 -25.41
N ASN A 74 4.12 -19.92 -26.59
CA ASN A 74 4.59 -18.55 -26.88
C ASN A 74 3.58 -17.46 -26.49
N LEU A 75 2.28 -17.72 -26.65
CA LEU A 75 1.21 -16.77 -26.30
C LEU A 75 1.28 -16.38 -24.82
N ILE A 76 1.54 -17.34 -23.93
CA ILE A 76 1.63 -17.11 -22.48
C ILE A 76 2.86 -16.27 -22.16
N SER A 77 4.00 -16.53 -22.82
CA SER A 77 5.17 -15.67 -22.66
C SER A 77 4.92 -14.23 -23.08
N PHE A 78 4.17 -13.99 -24.18
CA PHE A 78 3.77 -12.64 -24.57
C PHE A 78 2.87 -11.96 -23.53
N ILE A 79 1.94 -12.71 -22.92
CA ILE A 79 1.10 -12.23 -21.83
C ILE A 79 1.93 -11.82 -20.61
N CYS A 80 2.94 -12.63 -20.23
CA CYS A 80 3.85 -12.30 -19.14
C CYS A 80 4.71 -11.06 -19.44
N VAL A 81 5.16 -10.87 -20.69
CA VAL A 81 5.85 -9.64 -21.12
C VAL A 81 4.91 -8.43 -20.98
N GLY A 82 3.65 -8.55 -21.39
CA GLY A 82 2.63 -7.52 -21.20
C GLY A 82 2.44 -7.16 -19.72
N ALA A 83 2.37 -8.17 -18.84
CA ALA A 83 2.27 -7.97 -17.39
C ALA A 83 3.50 -7.24 -16.82
N LEU A 84 4.71 -7.55 -17.28
CA LEU A 84 5.93 -6.82 -16.89
C LEU A 84 5.88 -5.34 -17.26
N VAL A 85 5.43 -5.03 -18.48
CA VAL A 85 5.29 -3.65 -18.96
C VAL A 85 4.30 -2.84 -18.09
N LEU A 86 3.31 -3.50 -17.49
CA LEU A 86 2.36 -2.86 -16.59
C LEU A 86 2.88 -2.73 -15.15
N ILE A 87 3.60 -3.73 -14.63
CA ILE A 87 4.11 -3.73 -13.25
C ILE A 87 5.26 -2.75 -13.06
N ILE A 88 6.18 -2.63 -14.01
CA ILE A 88 7.37 -1.77 -13.86
C ILE A 88 6.99 -0.29 -13.58
N PRO A 89 6.07 0.34 -14.34
CA PRO A 89 5.57 1.67 -14.02
C PRO A 89 4.92 1.78 -12.63
N LEU A 90 4.21 0.75 -12.18
CA LEU A 90 3.59 0.73 -10.84
C LEU A 90 4.64 0.71 -9.72
N ILE A 91 5.75 -0.04 -9.89
CA ILE A 91 6.88 -0.02 -8.95
C ILE A 91 7.51 1.37 -8.87
N ILE A 92 7.79 1.98 -10.04
CA ILE A 92 8.37 3.33 -10.10
C ILE A 92 7.43 4.35 -9.44
N PHE A 93 6.13 4.24 -9.69
CA PHE A 93 5.11 5.08 -9.07
C PHE A 93 5.09 4.95 -7.55
N GLU A 94 5.12 3.74 -6.99
CA GLU A 94 5.16 3.54 -5.54
C GLU A 94 6.46 4.01 -4.91
N PHE A 95 7.58 3.82 -5.58
CA PHE A 95 8.87 4.32 -5.12
C PHE A 95 8.87 5.85 -5.04
N ASN A 96 8.27 6.52 -6.03
CA ASN A 96 8.11 7.97 -6.02
C ASN A 96 7.19 8.44 -4.89
N ILE A 97 6.10 7.73 -4.60
CA ILE A 97 5.23 8.01 -3.44
C ILE A 97 6.00 7.84 -2.13
N LEU A 98 6.75 6.74 -2.00
CA LEU A 98 7.55 6.45 -0.81
C LEU A 98 8.56 7.57 -0.55
N LYS A 99 9.31 7.97 -1.58
CA LYS A 99 10.30 9.05 -1.47
C LYS A 99 9.66 10.38 -1.08
N GLN A 100 8.52 10.73 -1.67
CA GLN A 100 7.78 11.94 -1.30
C GLN A 100 7.32 11.90 0.17
N PHE A 101 6.87 10.73 0.65
CA PHE A 101 6.47 10.58 2.04
C PHE A 101 7.66 10.66 3.01
N GLU A 102 8.79 10.03 2.67
CA GLU A 102 10.04 10.11 3.44
C GLU A 102 10.51 11.58 3.53
N ASP A 103 10.54 12.32 2.41
CA ASP A 103 10.90 13.74 2.37
C ASP A 103 9.97 14.61 3.27
N ILE A 104 8.65 14.37 3.26
CA ILE A 104 7.70 15.09 4.13
C ILE A 104 7.93 14.74 5.61
N SER A 105 8.27 13.48 5.90
CA SER A 105 8.51 13.02 7.27
C SER A 105 9.81 13.57 7.88
N GLU A 106 10.82 13.81 7.05
CA GLU A 106 12.16 14.20 7.50
C GLU A 106 12.41 15.72 7.45
N ARG A 107 11.87 16.46 6.46
CA ARG A 107 12.23 17.87 6.22
C ARG A 107 11.48 18.91 7.05
N ALA A 108 10.33 18.60 7.65
CA ALA A 108 9.60 19.61 8.41
C ALA A 108 10.33 19.97 9.71
N SER A 109 10.53 21.26 9.97
CA SER A 109 11.27 21.77 11.14
C SER A 109 10.47 21.62 12.44
N ASN A 110 9.14 21.76 12.37
CA ASN A 110 8.24 21.65 13.52
C ASN A 110 7.41 20.36 13.46
N THR A 111 7.14 19.79 14.64
CA THR A 111 6.38 18.54 14.79
C THR A 111 4.93 18.66 14.27
N ASN A 112 4.31 19.85 14.38
CA ASN A 112 3.01 20.16 13.79
C ASN A 112 3.01 20.06 12.25
N ASP A 113 4.05 20.59 11.60
CA ASP A 113 4.17 20.56 10.14
C ASP A 113 4.41 19.14 9.64
N LYS A 114 5.15 18.31 10.40
CA LYS A 114 5.31 16.87 10.11
C LYS A 114 3.97 16.15 10.11
N PHE A 115 3.18 16.29 11.19
CA PHE A 115 1.89 15.61 11.30
C PHE A 115 0.87 16.12 10.29
N SER A 116 0.80 17.44 10.07
CA SER A 116 -0.07 18.05 9.06
C SER A 116 0.27 17.59 7.63
N GLY A 117 1.56 17.57 7.29
CA GLY A 117 2.07 17.08 6.01
C GLY A 117 1.78 15.60 5.79
N MET A 118 2.04 14.76 6.79
CA MET A 118 1.73 13.32 6.73
C MET A 118 0.23 13.07 6.58
N MET A 119 -0.62 13.76 7.36
CA MET A 119 -2.08 13.60 7.29
C MET A 119 -2.61 13.98 5.91
N THR A 120 -2.15 15.11 5.39
CA THR A 120 -2.51 15.60 4.05
C THR A 120 -2.09 14.60 2.97
N PHE A 121 -0.87 14.08 3.05
CA PHE A 121 -0.35 13.11 2.09
C PHE A 121 -1.13 11.80 2.12
N LEU A 122 -1.33 11.23 3.31
CA LEU A 122 -2.04 9.97 3.48
C LEU A 122 -3.50 10.08 3.03
N ARG A 123 -4.25 11.13 3.44
CA ARG A 123 -5.64 11.32 2.97
C ARG A 123 -5.70 11.44 1.45
N ARG A 124 -4.76 12.16 0.84
CA ARG A 124 -4.74 12.41 -0.62
C ARG A 124 -4.36 11.18 -1.44
N ARG A 125 -3.33 10.44 -1.04
CA ARG A 125 -2.76 9.32 -1.81
C ARG A 125 -3.30 7.94 -1.40
N SER A 126 -4.03 7.84 -0.29
CA SER A 126 -4.58 6.57 0.23
C SER A 126 -5.25 5.70 -0.83
N PHE A 127 -6.13 6.28 -1.64
CA PHE A 127 -6.85 5.55 -2.69
C PHE A 127 -5.90 4.95 -3.73
N VAL A 128 -4.91 5.72 -4.19
CA VAL A 128 -3.98 5.25 -5.22
C VAL A 128 -3.01 4.22 -4.67
N THR A 129 -2.55 4.40 -3.43
CA THR A 129 -1.74 3.41 -2.73
C THR A 129 -2.51 2.10 -2.57
N LEU A 130 -3.78 2.14 -2.15
CA LEU A 130 -4.62 0.94 -2.02
C LEU A 130 -4.82 0.23 -3.36
N LEU A 131 -5.05 0.99 -4.42
CA LEU A 131 -5.24 0.46 -5.76
C LEU A 131 -3.94 -0.16 -6.33
N SER A 132 -2.81 0.47 -6.06
CA SER A 132 -1.50 -0.06 -6.43
C SER A 132 -1.18 -1.35 -5.66
N THR A 133 -1.51 -1.44 -4.37
CA THR A 133 -1.34 -2.68 -3.61
C THR A 133 -2.33 -3.77 -4.04
N ALA A 134 -3.56 -3.41 -4.44
CA ALA A 134 -4.51 -4.37 -5.03
C ALA A 134 -3.96 -4.98 -6.32
N SER A 135 -3.29 -4.17 -7.15
CA SER A 135 -2.66 -4.64 -8.38
C SER A 135 -1.54 -5.67 -8.12
N THR A 136 -0.79 -5.53 -7.02
CA THR A 136 0.23 -6.51 -6.60
C THR A 136 -0.36 -7.91 -6.51
N TYR A 137 -1.56 -8.04 -5.93
CA TYR A 137 -2.18 -9.34 -5.76
C TYR A 137 -2.69 -9.90 -7.10
N LEU A 138 -3.27 -9.04 -7.94
CA LEU A 138 -3.72 -9.43 -9.28
C LEU A 138 -2.56 -10.00 -10.09
N PHE A 139 -1.41 -9.33 -10.11
CA PHE A 139 -0.25 -9.83 -10.86
C PHE A 139 0.44 -11.01 -10.17
N GLY A 140 0.60 -10.95 -8.84
CA GLY A 140 1.32 -11.97 -8.09
C GLY A 140 0.61 -13.31 -8.05
N TYR A 141 -0.72 -13.30 -7.90
CA TYR A 141 -1.52 -14.53 -7.96
C TYR A 141 -1.36 -15.22 -9.31
N ASN A 142 -1.49 -14.47 -10.40
CA ASN A 142 -1.38 -15.00 -11.75
C ASN A 142 0.03 -15.50 -12.06
N ALA A 143 1.08 -14.77 -11.69
CA ALA A 143 2.46 -15.19 -11.87
C ALA A 143 2.77 -16.49 -11.09
N ALA A 144 2.38 -16.56 -9.81
CA ALA A 144 2.57 -17.77 -9.00
C ALA A 144 1.78 -18.96 -9.55
N LEU A 145 0.58 -18.73 -10.08
CA LEU A 145 -0.24 -19.77 -10.69
C LEU A 145 0.39 -20.34 -11.96
N LEU A 146 0.94 -19.48 -12.83
CA LEU A 146 1.66 -19.91 -14.03
C LEU A 146 2.90 -20.74 -13.67
N LEU A 147 3.71 -20.26 -12.73
CA LEU A 147 4.87 -21.00 -12.25
C LEU A 147 4.49 -22.37 -11.68
N TYR A 148 3.40 -22.44 -10.91
CA TYR A 148 2.88 -23.69 -10.37
C TYR A 148 2.47 -24.66 -11.49
N PHE A 149 1.71 -24.20 -12.49
CA PHE A 149 1.27 -25.06 -13.58
C PHE A 149 2.45 -25.58 -14.41
N TYR A 150 3.43 -24.74 -14.70
CA TYR A 150 4.64 -25.18 -15.37
C TYR A 150 5.41 -26.22 -14.54
N ALA A 151 5.61 -25.98 -13.25
CA ALA A 151 6.33 -26.92 -12.39
C ALA A 151 5.62 -28.27 -12.23
N ALA A 152 4.28 -28.27 -12.20
CA ALA A 152 3.49 -29.48 -12.00
C ALA A 152 3.20 -30.26 -13.30
N TYR A 153 3.02 -29.57 -14.43
CA TYR A 153 2.53 -30.16 -15.68
C TYR A 153 3.42 -29.88 -16.90
N GLY A 154 4.41 -29.00 -16.80
CA GLY A 154 5.28 -28.59 -17.92
C GLY A 154 4.62 -27.64 -18.92
N GLU A 155 3.32 -27.41 -18.81
CA GLU A 155 2.52 -26.52 -19.66
C GLU A 155 1.34 -25.93 -18.89
N LEU A 156 0.68 -24.91 -19.45
CA LEU A 156 -0.58 -24.42 -18.90
C LEU A 156 -1.67 -25.43 -19.27
N ARG A 157 -2.12 -26.17 -18.25
CA ARG A 157 -3.26 -27.08 -18.38
C ARG A 157 -4.49 -26.31 -18.86
N ARG A 158 -5.24 -26.90 -19.79
CA ARG A 158 -6.57 -26.39 -20.17
C ARG A 158 -7.47 -26.33 -18.93
N MET A 159 -7.95 -25.13 -18.62
CA MET A 159 -8.86 -24.91 -17.50
C MET A 159 -10.16 -25.68 -17.72
N GLY A 160 -10.78 -26.22 -16.69
CA GLY A 160 -12.15 -26.73 -16.75
C GLY A 160 -13.16 -25.61 -16.56
N SER A 161 -14.45 -25.91 -16.77
CA SER A 161 -15.55 -24.97 -16.47
C SER A 161 -15.57 -24.53 -15.01
N LEU A 162 -15.17 -25.40 -14.07
CA LEU A 162 -15.06 -25.06 -12.64
C LEU A 162 -13.87 -24.14 -12.33
N ASP A 163 -12.75 -24.31 -13.04
CA ASP A 163 -11.51 -23.56 -12.80
C ASP A 163 -11.70 -22.06 -13.07
N ILE A 164 -12.54 -21.72 -14.05
CA ILE A 164 -12.91 -20.36 -14.44
C ILE A 164 -13.67 -19.63 -13.32
N PHE A 165 -14.38 -20.35 -12.45
CA PHE A 165 -15.01 -19.73 -11.28
C PHE A 165 -14.04 -19.70 -10.10
N VAL A 166 -13.29 -20.78 -9.88
CA VAL A 166 -12.44 -20.94 -8.70
C VAL A 166 -11.27 -19.95 -8.70
N PHE A 167 -10.46 -19.91 -9.77
CA PHE A 167 -9.24 -19.07 -9.78
C PHE A 167 -9.54 -17.56 -9.70
N PRO A 168 -10.50 -17.01 -10.45
CA PRO A 168 -10.86 -15.60 -10.33
C PRO A 168 -11.51 -15.27 -8.98
N THR A 169 -12.31 -16.18 -8.41
CA THR A 169 -12.92 -15.94 -7.08
C THR A 169 -11.86 -15.89 -5.99
N ILE A 170 -10.87 -16.78 -6.02
CA ILE A 170 -9.74 -16.75 -5.07
C ILE A 170 -8.93 -15.46 -5.26
N CYS A 171 -8.67 -15.07 -6.51
CA CYS A 171 -7.97 -13.83 -6.83
C CYS A 171 -8.71 -12.61 -6.26
N LEU A 172 -10.02 -12.51 -6.49
CA LEU A 172 -10.86 -11.41 -6.00
C LEU A 172 -10.95 -11.39 -4.47
N LEU A 173 -11.11 -12.54 -3.82
CA LEU A 173 -11.13 -12.62 -2.36
C LEU A 173 -9.81 -12.12 -1.77
N GLY A 174 -8.67 -12.50 -2.33
CA GLY A 174 -7.37 -12.03 -1.88
C GLY A 174 -7.18 -10.52 -2.06
N ILE A 175 -7.63 -9.95 -3.18
CA ILE A 175 -7.66 -8.50 -3.41
C ILE A 175 -8.48 -7.80 -2.31
N VAL A 176 -9.71 -8.29 -2.04
CA VAL A 176 -10.61 -7.70 -1.04
C VAL A 176 -9.97 -7.72 0.35
N ILE A 177 -9.36 -8.84 0.74
CA ILE A 177 -8.68 -8.98 2.04
C ILE A 177 -7.52 -7.98 2.17
N ILE A 178 -6.66 -7.89 1.15
CA ILE A 178 -5.50 -6.98 1.18
C ILE A 178 -5.95 -5.51 1.23
N VAL A 179 -6.96 -5.15 0.44
CA VAL A 179 -7.50 -3.79 0.41
C VAL A 179 -8.13 -3.45 1.76
N ALA A 180 -8.87 -4.37 2.37
CA ALA A 180 -9.47 -4.17 3.68
C ALA A 180 -8.41 -3.99 4.79
N GLN A 181 -7.37 -4.82 4.79
CA GLN A 181 -6.26 -4.74 5.76
C GLN A 181 -5.48 -3.42 5.62
N ASN A 182 -5.13 -3.03 4.40
CA ASN A 182 -4.38 -1.81 4.14
C ASN A 182 -5.24 -0.56 4.36
N SER A 183 -6.53 -0.60 4.02
CA SER A 183 -7.47 0.50 4.28
C SER A 183 -7.62 0.72 5.79
N THR A 184 -7.76 -0.36 6.55
CA THR A 184 -7.82 -0.30 8.02
C THR A 184 -6.54 0.25 8.61
N THR A 185 -5.39 -0.19 8.10
CA THR A 185 -4.07 0.30 8.54
C THR A 185 -3.93 1.80 8.29
N ILE A 186 -4.25 2.28 7.08
CA ILE A 186 -4.19 3.71 6.72
C ILE A 186 -5.16 4.52 7.58
N LYS A 187 -6.41 4.06 7.75
CA LYS A 187 -7.41 4.73 8.61
C LYS A 187 -6.95 4.84 10.05
N HIS A 188 -6.35 3.77 10.59
CA HIS A 188 -5.81 3.78 11.93
C HIS A 188 -4.65 4.78 12.06
N GLN A 189 -3.71 4.81 11.12
CA GLN A 189 -2.63 5.81 11.13
C GLN A 189 -3.17 7.24 11.03
N LEU A 190 -4.18 7.48 10.17
CA LEU A 190 -4.83 8.78 10.05
C LEU A 190 -5.47 9.23 11.36
N LYS A 191 -6.22 8.34 12.02
CA LYS A 191 -6.86 8.64 13.31
C LYS A 191 -5.83 8.94 14.40
N HIS A 192 -4.69 8.24 14.41
CA HIS A 192 -3.60 8.54 15.34
C HIS A 192 -2.96 9.90 15.08
N ILE A 193 -2.75 10.27 13.81
CA ILE A 193 -2.23 11.62 13.47
C ILE A 193 -3.24 12.71 13.85
N GLU A 194 -4.53 12.46 13.64
CA GLU A 194 -5.62 13.38 13.98
C GLU A 194 -5.69 13.63 15.49
N LEU A 195 -5.57 12.58 16.31
CA LEU A 195 -5.49 12.70 17.77
C LEU A 195 -4.25 13.49 18.19
N CYS A 196 -3.07 13.20 17.63
CA CYS A 196 -1.85 13.95 17.95
C CYS A 196 -1.92 15.43 17.54
N LEU A 197 -2.62 15.76 16.45
CA LEU A 197 -2.83 17.15 16.03
C LEU A 197 -3.87 17.87 16.90
N SER A 198 -4.95 17.19 17.29
CA SER A 198 -5.94 17.73 18.21
C SER A 198 -5.32 18.05 19.58
N ASP A 199 -4.42 17.19 20.06
CA ASP A 199 -3.68 17.42 21.31
C ASP A 199 -2.66 18.57 21.20
N LEU A 200 -2.22 18.92 19.98
CA LEU A 200 -1.22 19.97 19.72
C LEU A 200 -1.84 21.35 19.45
N ASN A 201 -2.93 21.42 18.69
CA ASN A 201 -3.68 22.65 18.40
C ASN A 201 -5.02 22.35 17.68
N GLU A 202 -6.15 22.63 18.31
CA GLU A 202 -7.49 22.39 17.75
C GLU A 202 -7.79 23.19 16.46
N GLU A 203 -7.17 24.35 16.25
CA GLU A 203 -7.41 25.18 15.05
C GLU A 203 -6.77 24.61 13.76
N ILE A 204 -5.80 23.69 13.87
CA ILE A 204 -5.07 23.15 12.72
C ILE A 204 -5.90 22.13 11.94
N LEU A 205 -6.77 21.37 12.62
CA LEU A 205 -7.64 20.34 12.00
C LEU A 205 -8.55 20.89 10.88
N PRO A 206 -9.35 21.97 11.10
CA PRO A 206 -10.23 22.50 10.07
C PRO A 206 -9.46 23.12 8.90
N MET A 207 -8.29 23.71 9.14
CA MET A 207 -7.41 24.25 8.09
C MET A 207 -6.85 23.15 7.17
N ILE A 208 -6.44 22.02 7.74
CA ILE A 208 -6.01 20.83 6.99
C ILE A 208 -7.15 20.28 6.14
N SER A 209 -8.36 20.16 6.70
CA SER A 209 -9.53 19.66 5.96
C SER A 209 -9.83 20.48 4.70
N ARG A 210 -9.82 21.82 4.80
CA ARG A 210 -10.04 22.71 3.65
C ARG A 210 -8.93 22.63 2.60
N ASN A 211 -7.67 22.54 3.01
CA ASN A 211 -6.53 22.43 2.09
C ASN A 211 -6.50 21.07 1.36
N ILE A 212 -6.97 20.02 2.02
CA ILE A 212 -7.12 18.69 1.42
C ILE A 212 -8.17 18.71 0.31
N GLU A 213 -9.35 19.29 0.55
CA GLU A 213 -10.43 19.38 -0.46
C GLU A 213 -9.99 20.13 -1.72
N ALA A 214 -9.30 21.27 -1.55
CA ALA A 214 -8.81 22.07 -2.67
C ALA A 214 -7.76 21.33 -3.54
N LYS A 215 -6.85 20.58 -2.92
CA LYS A 215 -5.82 19.79 -3.63
C LYS A 215 -6.29 18.41 -4.10
N GLN A 216 -7.40 17.89 -3.57
CA GLN A 216 -8.03 16.65 -4.03
C GLN A 216 -8.56 16.78 -5.46
N LYS A 217 -9.10 17.96 -5.83
CA LYS A 217 -9.60 18.23 -7.18
C LYS A 217 -8.51 18.17 -8.26
N ALA A 218 -7.26 18.44 -7.91
CA ALA A 218 -6.12 18.40 -8.82
C ALA A 218 -5.50 16.98 -8.99
N ASP A 219 -5.54 16.14 -7.95
CA ASP A 219 -4.96 14.78 -7.98
C ASP A 219 -5.86 13.72 -8.63
N HIS A 220 -7.09 14.11 -9.00
CA HIS A 220 -8.06 13.23 -9.65
C HIS A 220 -7.50 12.57 -10.92
N ARG A 221 -6.63 13.27 -11.68
CA ARG A 221 -5.98 12.73 -12.88
C ARG A 221 -5.08 11.52 -12.59
N THR A 222 -4.31 11.53 -11.50
CA THR A 222 -3.44 10.41 -11.15
C THR A 222 -4.25 9.22 -10.65
N ASN A 223 -5.33 9.46 -9.90
CA ASN A 223 -6.24 8.41 -9.45
C ASN A 223 -6.93 7.73 -10.64
N ILE A 224 -7.39 8.53 -11.62
CA ILE A 224 -7.97 8.01 -12.86
C ILE A 224 -6.95 7.19 -13.63
N LEU A 225 -5.70 7.64 -13.73
CA LEU A 225 -4.66 6.92 -14.46
C LEU A 225 -4.38 5.54 -13.86
N VAL A 226 -4.22 5.45 -12.53
CA VAL A 226 -3.98 4.15 -11.88
C VAL A 226 -5.24 3.26 -11.95
N ALA A 227 -6.44 3.83 -11.81
CA ALA A 227 -7.69 3.09 -12.00
C ALA A 227 -7.81 2.53 -13.41
N PHE A 228 -7.42 3.32 -14.41
CA PHE A 228 -7.39 2.92 -15.81
C PHE A 228 -6.38 1.80 -16.07
N VAL A 229 -5.18 1.87 -15.49
CA VAL A 229 -4.15 0.80 -15.60
C VAL A 229 -4.65 -0.51 -14.99
N VAL A 230 -5.28 -0.46 -13.81
CA VAL A 230 -5.85 -1.66 -13.17
C VAL A 230 -7.02 -2.23 -13.97
N LEU A 231 -7.87 -1.37 -14.53
CA LEU A 231 -8.99 -1.80 -15.36
C LEU A 231 -8.51 -2.41 -16.69
N LEU A 232 -7.46 -1.87 -17.30
CA LEU A 232 -6.78 -2.46 -18.45
C LEU A 232 -6.17 -3.83 -18.12
N ALA A 233 -5.49 -3.96 -16.98
CA ALA A 233 -4.92 -5.24 -16.55
C ALA A 233 -6.01 -6.30 -16.33
N PHE A 234 -7.16 -5.90 -15.76
CA PHE A 234 -8.30 -6.77 -15.58
C PHE A 234 -8.95 -7.16 -16.92
N LEU A 235 -9.16 -6.21 -17.83
CA LEU A 235 -9.69 -6.50 -19.17
C LEU A 235 -8.75 -7.40 -19.97
N PHE A 236 -7.44 -7.17 -19.88
CA PHE A 236 -6.44 -8.02 -20.52
C PHE A 236 -6.52 -9.45 -19.99
N PHE A 237 -6.66 -9.62 -18.68
CA PHE A 237 -6.88 -10.94 -18.07
C PHE A 237 -8.15 -11.63 -18.61
N VAL A 238 -9.26 -10.89 -18.77
CA VAL A 238 -10.51 -11.43 -19.34
C VAL A 238 -10.35 -11.82 -20.81
N VAL A 239 -9.67 -11.00 -21.62
CA VAL A 239 -9.42 -11.30 -23.04
C VAL A 239 -8.55 -12.54 -23.21
N VAL A 240 -7.50 -12.67 -22.38
CA VAL A 240 -6.62 -13.85 -22.36
C VAL A 240 -7.40 -15.13 -22.01
N LEU A 241 -8.32 -15.04 -21.04
CA LEU A 241 -9.18 -16.18 -20.68
C LEU A 241 -10.08 -16.59 -21.86
N ASN A 242 -10.60 -15.63 -22.62
CA ASN A 242 -11.50 -15.87 -23.75
C ASN A 242 -10.76 -16.44 -24.98
N GLU A 243 -9.58 -15.90 -25.33
CA GLU A 243 -8.78 -16.40 -26.46
C GLU A 243 -8.22 -17.81 -26.24
N LEU A 244 -8.04 -18.25 -24.99
CA LEU A 244 -7.62 -19.62 -24.66
C LEU A 244 -8.76 -20.65 -24.81
N GLY A 245 -9.92 -20.26 -25.34
CA GLY A 245 -11.02 -21.16 -25.70
C GLY A 245 -12.05 -21.37 -24.61
N PHE A 246 -12.39 -20.30 -23.88
CA PHE A 246 -13.50 -20.26 -22.92
C PHE A 246 -14.51 -19.17 -23.24
#